data_AF-A0A4Z2C478-F1
#
_entry.id   AF-A0A4Z2C478-F1
#
_cell.length_a   1.000
_cell.length_b   1.000
_cell.length_c   1.000
_cell.angle_alpha   90.00
_cell.angle_beta   90.00
_cell.angle_gamma   90.00
#
_symmetry.space_group_name_H-M   'P 1'
#
loop_
_entity.id
_entity.type
_entity.pdbx_description
1 polymer ?
#
loop_
_entity_poly.entity_id
_entity_poly.type
_entity_poly.pdbx_seq_one_letter_code
_entity_poly.pdbx_strand_id
1 'polypeptide(L)'
;MCNDLLRRLSKSQNTVFCGRIQLFLARLFPLSEKSGLNLQSQFNLDNITVFNKNEQESTLGQKNTEEKEDGMEVEEGEMGEEDAPAPCSIPIDYNLYRKFWTLQDYFRNPVQCYDKFSWMTFVKYSDETLAVFKSYKLDDMQASKRKLEDLRASGGDHVYFAKFLTSEKLMDLQLSDSNFRRHILLQYLILFQYLKGQVKFKSSGSVLNDDQAAWIEETSKLAYQLLREIPPDGDKFATMVEHILGTEENWNSWKNEGCPSFVKERTVDDKPKRPARKRQAPEDFLGKGPDRKIFMGNDELTRLWNLNHDNMDACKSESREFVPSLDDFFSEAIEQADPANMVED
;
A
#
# COMPACT_ATOMS: atom_id res chain seq x y z
N MET A 1 -12.97 -8.64 -8.13
CA MET A 1 -12.99 -9.65 -7.04
C MET A 1 -12.16 -9.23 -5.82
N CYS A 2 -10.81 -9.22 -5.85
CA CYS A 2 -10.02 -8.89 -4.65
C CYS A 2 -10.27 -7.47 -4.11
N ASN A 3 -10.39 -6.47 -4.99
CA ASN A 3 -10.75 -5.11 -4.60
C ASN A 3 -12.17 -5.02 -3.99
N ASP A 4 -13.10 -5.85 -4.47
CA ASP A 4 -14.47 -5.89 -3.92
C ASP A 4 -14.50 -6.56 -2.55
N LEU A 5 -13.67 -7.60 -2.36
CA LEU A 5 -13.48 -8.22 -1.05
C LEU A 5 -12.91 -7.21 -0.06
N LEU A 6 -11.85 -6.47 -0.43
CA LEU A 6 -11.28 -5.42 0.44
C LEU A 6 -12.27 -4.29 0.77
N ARG A 7 -13.21 -3.99 -0.12
CA ARG A 7 -14.28 -3.01 0.15
C ARG A 7 -15.37 -3.53 1.08
N ARG A 8 -15.66 -4.82 1.05
CA ARG A 8 -16.74 -5.45 1.84
C ARG A 8 -16.28 -5.93 3.21
N LEU A 9 -14.99 -6.23 3.38
CA LEU A 9 -14.47 -6.74 4.64
C LEU A 9 -14.39 -5.64 5.70
N SER A 10 -14.78 -5.98 6.92
CA SER A 10 -14.57 -5.13 8.08
C SER A 10 -13.06 -4.89 8.31
N LYS A 11 -12.67 -3.62 8.38
CA LYS A 11 -11.28 -3.19 8.63
C LYS A 11 -10.86 -3.29 10.10
N SER A 12 -11.76 -3.68 11.02
CA SER A 12 -11.44 -3.86 12.44
C SER A 12 -11.25 -5.34 12.82
N GLN A 13 -12.07 -6.25 12.30
CA GLN A 13 -12.04 -7.67 12.68
C GLN A 13 -11.26 -8.54 11.69
N ASN A 14 -11.29 -8.21 10.39
CA ASN A 14 -10.70 -9.05 9.33
C ASN A 14 -9.34 -8.55 8.85
N THR A 15 -8.59 -7.83 9.69
CA THR A 15 -7.30 -7.21 9.33
C THR A 15 -6.30 -8.21 8.79
N VAL A 16 -6.17 -9.38 9.45
CA VAL A 16 -5.27 -10.47 9.01
C VAL A 16 -5.67 -10.99 7.63
N PHE A 17 -6.97 -11.18 7.37
CA PHE A 17 -7.44 -11.66 6.08
C PHE A 17 -7.24 -10.62 4.96
N CYS A 18 -7.53 -9.34 5.25
CA CYS A 18 -7.21 -8.23 4.34
C CYS A 18 -5.71 -8.19 3.99
N GLY A 19 -4.83 -8.38 4.99
CA GLY A 19 -3.38 -8.47 4.77
C GLY A 19 -2.98 -9.65 3.88
N ARG A 20 -3.61 -10.82 4.05
CA ARG A 20 -3.40 -11.99 3.17
C ARG A 20 -3.83 -11.74 1.73
N ILE A 21 -4.95 -11.04 1.52
CA ILE A 21 -5.39 -10.64 0.17
C ILE A 21 -4.37 -9.68 -0.46
N GLN A 22 -3.86 -8.70 0.29
CA GLN A 22 -2.84 -7.77 -0.20
C GLN A 22 -1.53 -8.47 -0.55
N LEU A 23 -1.06 -9.39 0.29
CA LEU A 23 0.12 -10.22 0.01
C LEU A 23 -0.07 -11.09 -1.23
N PHE A 24 -1.27 -11.67 -1.41
CA PHE A 24 -1.60 -12.44 -2.60
C PHE A 24 -1.52 -11.57 -3.87
N LEU A 25 -2.09 -10.36 -3.84
CA LEU A 25 -2.01 -9.41 -4.96
C LEU A 25 -0.56 -8.97 -5.24
N ALA A 26 0.21 -8.66 -4.20
CA ALA A 26 1.61 -8.25 -4.33
C ALA A 26 2.52 -9.37 -4.87
N ARG A 27 2.16 -10.65 -4.65
CA ARG A 27 2.90 -11.79 -5.21
C ARG A 27 2.64 -12.00 -6.70
N LEU A 28 1.44 -11.63 -7.19
CA LEU A 28 1.06 -11.84 -8.58
C LEU A 28 1.64 -10.78 -9.52
N PHE A 29 1.80 -9.54 -9.05
CA PHE A 29 2.25 -8.43 -9.87
C PHE A 29 3.73 -8.09 -9.61
N PRO A 30 4.54 -7.85 -10.66
CA PRO A 30 5.90 -7.36 -10.48
C PRO A 30 5.90 -5.97 -9.85
N LEU A 31 6.99 -5.59 -9.18
CA LEU A 31 7.12 -4.28 -8.52
C LEU A 31 6.99 -3.08 -9.47
N SER A 32 7.28 -3.28 -10.76
CA SER A 32 7.14 -2.27 -11.82
C SER A 32 5.71 -2.11 -12.32
N GLU A 33 4.77 -2.95 -11.88
CA GLU A 33 3.37 -2.88 -12.27
C GLU A 33 2.72 -1.63 -11.66
N LYS A 34 2.27 -0.72 -12.54
CA LYS A 34 1.73 0.58 -12.14
C LYS A 34 0.48 0.48 -11.27
N SER A 35 -0.34 -0.56 -11.44
CA SER A 35 -1.56 -0.76 -10.65
C SER A 35 -1.29 -1.10 -9.18
N GLY A 36 -0.09 -1.59 -8.86
CA GLY A 36 0.33 -1.86 -7.48
C GLY A 36 0.94 -0.65 -6.77
N LEU A 37 1.12 0.47 -7.49
CA LEU A 37 1.83 1.65 -7.00
C LEU A 37 0.86 2.82 -6.83
N ASN A 38 0.96 3.53 -5.71
CA ASN A 38 0.26 4.80 -5.50
C ASN A 38 0.97 5.92 -6.30
N LEU A 39 0.95 5.88 -7.63
CA LEU A 39 1.73 6.81 -8.47
C LEU A 39 1.44 8.27 -8.18
N GLN A 40 0.16 8.63 -8.01
CA GLN A 40 -0.28 10.00 -7.74
C GLN A 40 0.04 10.48 -6.31
N SER A 41 0.60 9.62 -5.45
CA SER A 41 0.89 9.94 -4.05
C SER A 41 -0.35 10.42 -3.28
N GLN A 42 -1.50 9.78 -3.53
CA GLN A 42 -2.74 10.12 -2.82
C GLN A 42 -2.66 9.71 -1.35
N PHE A 43 -3.21 10.55 -0.47
CA PHE A 43 -3.30 10.29 0.96
C PHE A 43 -4.57 9.50 1.29
N ASN A 44 -4.48 8.58 2.25
CA ASN A 44 -5.63 7.85 2.75
C ASN A 44 -6.43 8.73 3.72
N LEU A 45 -7.25 9.61 3.16
CA LEU A 45 -8.11 10.49 3.94
C LEU A 45 -9.20 9.69 4.69
N ASP A 46 -9.55 8.46 4.37
CA ASP A 46 -10.58 7.74 5.15
C ASP A 46 -10.10 7.30 6.54
N ASN A 47 -8.78 7.33 6.81
CA ASN A 47 -8.24 6.94 8.11
C ASN A 47 -8.30 8.07 9.15
N ILE A 48 -9.51 8.39 9.59
CA ILE A 48 -9.77 9.45 10.57
C ILE A 48 -9.44 8.95 11.99
N THR A 49 -8.70 9.76 12.74
CA THR A 49 -8.54 9.59 14.19
C THR A 49 -9.71 10.27 14.89
N VAL A 50 -10.58 9.48 15.50
CA VAL A 50 -11.76 9.97 16.23
C VAL A 50 -11.37 10.21 17.68
N PHE A 51 -11.60 11.42 18.19
CA PHE A 51 -11.26 11.83 19.56
C PHE A 51 -12.34 12.79 20.07
N ASN A 52 -12.38 13.00 21.40
CA ASN A 52 -13.38 13.88 21.99
C ASN A 52 -13.12 15.35 21.62
N LYS A 53 -14.13 16.01 21.07
CA LYS A 53 -14.09 17.44 20.71
C LYS A 53 -14.99 18.30 21.60
N ASN A 54 -15.83 17.67 22.42
CA ASN A 54 -16.79 18.32 23.30
C ASN A 54 -16.16 18.58 24.67
N GLU A 55 -15.88 19.84 24.97
CA GLU A 55 -15.32 20.25 26.26
C GLU A 55 -16.28 19.96 27.43
N GLN A 56 -17.59 20.00 27.19
CA GLN A 56 -18.62 19.73 28.20
C GLN A 56 -18.71 18.24 28.61
N GLU A 57 -18.26 17.32 27.75
CA GLU A 57 -18.22 15.88 28.02
C GLU A 57 -16.82 15.42 28.43
N SER A 58 -15.92 16.36 28.72
CA SER A 58 -14.52 16.08 29.06
C SER A 58 -14.41 15.44 30.44
N THR A 59 -13.71 14.32 30.49
CA THR A 59 -13.31 13.61 31.70
C THR A 59 -12.10 14.25 32.38
N LEU A 60 -11.41 15.18 31.72
CA LEU A 60 -10.27 15.94 32.25
C LEU A 60 -10.67 17.30 32.84
N GLY A 61 -11.93 17.73 32.64
CA GLY A 61 -12.43 19.07 32.99
C GLY A 61 -13.31 19.17 34.24
N GLN A 62 -13.68 18.08 34.90
CA GLN A 62 -14.53 18.13 36.11
C GLN A 62 -13.72 18.25 37.39
N LYS A 63 -13.51 19.49 37.86
CA LYS A 63 -13.53 19.74 39.31
C LYS A 63 -14.99 19.76 39.74
N ASN A 64 -15.56 18.60 40.07
CA ASN A 64 -16.80 18.55 40.84
C ASN A 64 -16.48 18.95 42.28
N THR A 65 -16.58 20.24 42.57
CA THR A 65 -16.82 20.69 43.94
C THR A 65 -18.30 20.46 44.22
N GLU A 66 -18.57 19.52 45.13
CA GLU A 66 -19.85 19.25 45.81
C GLU A 66 -21.04 18.80 44.94
N GLU A 67 -21.35 17.49 44.95
CA GLU A 67 -22.69 16.99 45.31
C GLU A 67 -22.56 15.62 46.02
N LYS A 68 -23.43 15.41 47.00
CA LYS A 68 -23.41 14.38 48.06
C LYS A 68 -23.72 12.95 47.59
N GLU A 69 -23.25 12.00 48.40
CA GLU A 69 -23.76 10.63 48.61
C GLU A 69 -25.20 10.37 48.15
N ASP A 70 -25.41 9.33 47.34
CA ASP A 70 -26.18 8.15 47.77
C ASP A 70 -25.87 6.91 46.90
N GLY A 71 -25.94 5.73 47.51
CA GLY A 71 -25.16 4.54 47.16
C GLY A 71 -25.59 3.69 45.96
N MET A 72 -24.62 2.93 45.44
CA MET A 72 -24.83 1.53 45.06
C MET A 72 -23.48 0.79 45.03
N GLU A 73 -23.29 -0.09 46.01
CA GLU A 73 -22.14 -1.00 46.10
C GLU A 73 -22.15 -1.97 44.93
N VAL A 74 -21.06 -2.03 44.18
CA VAL A 74 -20.72 -3.16 43.31
C VAL A 74 -19.33 -3.60 43.75
N GLU A 75 -19.25 -4.80 44.36
CA GLU A 75 -18.04 -5.45 44.87
C GLU A 75 -16.88 -5.36 43.88
N GLU A 76 -15.89 -4.53 44.21
CA GLU A 76 -14.53 -4.63 43.68
C GLU A 76 -13.85 -5.83 44.34
N GLY A 77 -13.52 -6.85 43.53
CA GLY A 77 -12.58 -7.88 43.94
C GLY A 77 -11.21 -7.27 44.17
N GLU A 78 -10.71 -7.40 45.40
CA GLU A 78 -9.38 -7.01 45.85
C GLU A 78 -8.28 -7.44 44.86
N MET A 79 -7.63 -6.47 44.21
CA MET A 79 -6.23 -6.60 43.81
C MET A 79 -5.43 -5.59 44.62
N GLY A 80 -4.47 -6.12 45.38
CA GLY A 80 -3.70 -5.42 46.40
C GLY A 80 -3.07 -4.11 45.93
N GLU A 81 -3.11 -3.16 46.86
CA GLU A 81 -2.27 -1.97 46.89
C GLU A 81 -0.79 -2.38 46.84
N GLU A 82 -0.10 -2.10 45.74
CA GLU A 82 1.34 -1.81 45.73
C GLU A 82 1.72 -1.15 44.38
N ASP A 83 2.28 0.07 44.48
CA ASP A 83 2.84 0.94 43.44
C ASP A 83 1.90 1.59 42.41
N ALA A 84 1.22 2.66 42.84
CA ALA A 84 0.79 3.72 41.94
C ALA A 84 2.02 4.40 41.31
N PRO A 85 2.15 4.49 39.98
CA PRO A 85 3.23 5.24 39.34
C PRO A 85 3.15 6.71 39.76
N ALA A 86 4.30 7.33 40.02
CA ALA A 86 4.39 8.73 40.43
C ALA A 86 3.51 9.62 39.51
N PRO A 87 2.62 10.45 40.07
CA PRO A 87 1.75 11.31 39.27
C PRO A 87 2.59 12.26 38.43
N CYS A 88 2.29 12.32 37.13
CA CYS A 88 2.86 13.28 36.20
C CYS A 88 2.75 14.70 36.81
N SER A 89 3.87 15.43 36.87
CA SER A 89 3.94 16.77 37.45
C SER A 89 3.28 17.86 36.59
N ILE A 90 2.70 17.50 35.45
CA ILE A 90 1.95 18.40 34.57
C ILE A 90 0.50 17.90 34.56
N PRO A 91 -0.47 18.67 35.06
CA PRO A 91 -1.88 18.29 34.91
C PRO A 91 -2.19 18.27 33.41
N ILE A 92 -2.53 17.09 32.89
CA ILE A 92 -3.00 16.98 31.50
C ILE A 92 -4.36 17.64 31.42
N ASP A 93 -4.34 18.86 30.90
CA ASP A 93 -5.55 19.61 30.61
C ASP A 93 -6.17 19.12 29.29
N TYR A 94 -7.49 19.19 29.20
CA TYR A 94 -8.27 18.92 27.99
C TYR A 94 -7.75 19.73 26.78
N ASN A 95 -7.24 20.94 27.03
CA ASN A 95 -6.60 21.77 26.01
C ASN A 95 -5.39 21.08 25.35
N LEU A 96 -4.53 20.41 26.13
CA LEU A 96 -3.39 19.67 25.59
C LEU A 96 -3.86 18.47 24.77
N TYR A 97 -4.80 17.69 25.32
CA TYR A 97 -5.40 16.55 24.62
C TYR A 97 -5.99 16.97 23.27
N ARG A 98 -6.78 18.04 23.23
CA ARG A 98 -7.42 18.54 22.01
C ARG A 98 -6.40 19.01 20.98
N LYS A 99 -5.39 19.79 21.39
CA LYS A 99 -4.32 20.26 20.49
C LYS A 99 -3.53 19.09 19.94
N PHE A 100 -3.17 18.13 20.79
CA PHE A 100 -2.45 16.92 20.43
C PHE A 100 -3.18 16.10 19.36
N TRP A 101 -4.46 15.76 19.58
CA TRP A 101 -5.19 14.96 18.61
C TRP A 101 -5.59 15.73 17.35
N THR A 102 -5.65 17.06 17.42
CA THR A 102 -5.80 17.90 16.23
C THR A 102 -4.56 17.81 15.33
N LEU A 103 -3.35 17.64 15.89
CA LEU A 103 -2.14 17.41 15.08
C LEU A 103 -2.25 16.18 14.19
N GLN A 104 -3.02 15.16 14.62
CA GLN A 104 -3.19 13.93 13.85
C GLN A 104 -3.89 14.15 12.50
N ASP A 105 -4.72 15.19 12.37
CA ASP A 105 -5.33 15.52 11.08
C ASP A 105 -4.31 16.10 10.09
N TYR A 106 -3.35 16.90 10.58
CA TYR A 106 -2.23 17.39 9.76
C TYR A 106 -1.30 16.25 9.31
N PHE A 107 -1.04 15.25 10.16
CA PHE A 107 -0.30 14.05 9.76
C PHE A 107 -1.05 13.21 8.72
N ARG A 108 -2.38 13.18 8.78
CA ARG A 108 -3.24 12.48 7.82
C ARG A 108 -3.33 13.22 6.48
N ASN A 109 -3.36 14.55 6.50
CA ASN A 109 -3.46 15.40 5.32
C ASN A 109 -2.36 16.48 5.30
N PRO A 110 -1.14 16.13 4.85
CA PRO A 110 -0.01 17.05 4.87
C PRO A 110 -0.16 18.22 3.89
N VAL A 111 -1.13 18.17 2.97
CA VAL A 111 -1.40 19.28 2.03
C VAL A 111 -1.93 20.51 2.77
N GLN A 112 -2.58 20.34 3.92
CA GLN A 112 -3.05 21.46 4.75
C GLN A 112 -1.91 22.33 5.27
N CYS A 113 -0.69 21.78 5.41
CA CYS A 113 0.47 22.53 5.88
C CYS A 113 0.96 23.60 4.90
N TYR A 114 0.43 23.65 3.67
CA TYR A 114 0.71 24.73 2.72
C TYR A 114 -0.22 25.93 2.86
N ASP A 115 -1.32 25.81 3.61
CA ASP A 115 -2.19 26.94 3.92
C ASP A 115 -1.64 27.74 5.11
N LYS A 116 -1.73 29.08 5.03
CA LYS A 116 -1.09 29.98 5.99
C LYS A 116 -1.66 29.84 7.40
N PHE A 117 -2.99 29.79 7.54
CA PHE A 117 -3.64 29.71 8.86
C PHE A 117 -3.46 28.31 9.47
N SER A 118 -3.59 27.30 8.62
CA SER A 118 -3.35 25.90 8.98
C SER A 118 -1.92 25.68 9.46
N TRP A 119 -0.93 26.26 8.76
CA TRP A 119 0.48 26.21 9.16
C TRP A 119 0.75 26.88 10.51
N MET A 120 0.23 28.09 10.74
CA MET A 120 0.39 28.78 12.03
C MET A 120 -0.18 27.96 13.20
N THR A 121 -1.32 27.32 12.97
CA THR A 121 -1.95 26.44 13.97
C THR A 121 -1.12 25.18 14.21
N PHE A 122 -0.63 24.55 13.13
CA PHE A 122 0.25 23.39 13.19
C PHE A 122 1.53 23.67 13.98
N VAL A 123 2.23 24.77 13.68
CA VAL A 123 3.45 25.19 14.40
C VAL A 123 3.16 25.38 15.88
N LYS A 124 2.12 26.16 16.21
CA LYS A 124 1.75 26.42 17.62
C LYS A 124 1.47 25.13 18.39
N TYR A 125 0.68 24.22 17.83
CA TYR A 125 0.32 22.98 18.51
C TYR A 125 1.50 22.00 18.59
N SER A 126 2.37 22.02 17.57
CA SER A 126 3.59 21.22 17.55
C SER A 126 4.57 21.68 18.63
N ASP A 127 4.81 22.99 18.74
CA ASP A 127 5.71 23.56 19.73
C ASP A 127 5.25 23.24 21.16
N GLU A 128 3.95 23.36 21.43
CA GLU A 128 3.38 22.98 22.74
C GLU A 128 3.55 21.47 23.03
N THR A 129 3.30 20.60 22.04
CA THR A 129 3.44 19.14 22.19
C THR A 129 4.89 18.73 22.41
N LEU A 130 5.82 19.29 21.62
CA LEU A 130 7.24 19.00 21.73
C LEU A 130 7.85 19.58 23.02
N ALA A 131 7.33 20.73 23.50
CA ALA A 131 7.68 21.26 24.81
C ALA A 131 7.29 20.29 25.94
N VAL A 132 6.10 19.67 25.86
CA VAL A 132 5.70 18.62 26.81
C VAL A 132 6.66 17.43 26.74
N PHE A 133 6.97 16.91 25.56
CA PHE A 133 7.94 15.81 25.41
C PHE A 133 9.34 16.15 25.93
N LYS A 134 9.79 17.39 25.77
CA LYS A 134 11.08 17.86 26.28
C LYS A 134 11.08 18.02 27.81
N SER A 135 9.97 18.51 28.37
CA SER A 135 9.83 18.71 29.82
C SER A 135 9.71 17.41 30.59
N TYR A 136 9.03 16.41 30.01
CA TYR A 136 8.84 15.11 30.62
C TYR A 136 9.89 14.13 30.07
N LYS A 137 10.96 13.90 30.81
CA LYS A 137 11.95 12.88 30.42
C LYS A 137 11.48 11.51 30.89
N LEU A 138 11.52 10.54 29.98
CA LEU A 138 11.25 9.15 30.33
C LEU A 138 12.44 8.60 31.12
N ASP A 139 12.19 8.03 32.29
CA ASP A 139 13.22 7.29 33.01
C ASP A 139 13.40 5.89 32.38
N ASP A 140 14.60 5.32 32.51
CA ASP A 140 14.92 4.01 31.93
C ASP A 140 14.12 2.92 32.65
N MET A 141 12.94 2.63 32.12
CA MET A 141 11.95 1.77 32.75
C MET A 141 12.32 0.28 32.58
N GLN A 142 13.51 -0.09 33.03
CA GLN A 142 14.04 -1.45 33.04
C GLN A 142 13.11 -2.42 33.79
N ALA A 143 12.33 -1.91 34.74
CA ALA A 143 11.27 -2.65 35.43
C ALA A 143 10.12 -3.08 34.50
N SER A 144 9.73 -2.24 33.53
CA SER A 144 8.69 -2.57 32.55
C SER A 144 9.18 -3.60 31.52
N LYS A 145 10.47 -3.59 31.17
CA LYS A 145 11.07 -4.58 30.27
C LYS A 145 11.03 -6.00 30.87
N ARG A 146 11.32 -6.14 32.16
CA ARG A 146 11.21 -7.42 32.88
C ARG A 146 9.75 -7.90 32.94
N LYS A 147 8.81 -7.00 33.28
CA LYS A 147 7.37 -7.32 33.35
C LYS A 147 6.78 -7.68 31.97
N LEU A 148 7.25 -7.06 30.89
CA LEU A 148 6.84 -7.35 29.51
C LEU A 148 7.45 -8.66 28.97
N GLU A 149 8.69 -8.99 29.36
CA GLU A 149 9.31 -10.29 29.05
C GLU A 149 8.61 -11.43 29.80
N ASP A 150 8.21 -11.22 31.06
CA ASP A 150 7.43 -12.19 31.84
C ASP A 150 6.02 -12.40 31.25
N LEU A 151 5.35 -11.34 30.80
CA LEU A 151 4.06 -11.44 30.10
C LEU A 151 4.17 -12.15 28.74
N ARG A 152 5.28 -11.96 28.01
CA ARG A 152 5.59 -12.70 26.77
C ARG A 152 5.83 -14.19 27.02
N ALA A 153 6.44 -14.54 28.14
CA ALA A 153 6.67 -15.93 28.55
C ALA A 153 5.38 -16.64 29.01
N SER A 154 4.37 -15.89 29.43
CA SER A 154 3.13 -16.41 30.03
C SER A 154 2.08 -16.94 29.03
N GLY A 155 2.39 -16.99 27.73
CA GLY A 155 1.48 -17.58 26.72
C GLY A 155 0.14 -16.86 26.54
N GLY A 156 -0.02 -15.66 27.09
CA GLY A 156 -1.21 -14.84 26.89
C GLY A 156 -1.29 -14.36 25.44
N ASP A 157 -2.50 -14.39 24.88
CA ASP A 157 -2.77 -13.86 23.53
C ASP A 157 -2.29 -12.41 23.46
N HIS A 158 -1.29 -12.12 22.62
CA HIS A 158 -0.79 -10.76 22.43
C HIS A 158 -1.88 -9.91 21.77
N VAL A 159 -2.61 -9.14 22.57
CA VAL A 159 -3.58 -8.17 22.07
C VAL A 159 -2.83 -7.02 21.40
N TYR A 160 -2.88 -6.97 20.07
CA TYR A 160 -2.26 -5.93 19.26
C TYR A 160 -3.23 -4.78 18.99
N PHE A 161 -2.86 -3.57 19.39
CA PHE A 161 -3.63 -2.37 19.10
C PHE A 161 -3.22 -1.77 17.75
N ALA A 162 -4.08 -1.93 16.74
CA ALA A 162 -3.80 -1.45 15.38
C ALA A 162 -3.98 0.06 15.18
N LYS A 163 -4.67 0.75 16.10
CA LYS A 163 -4.92 2.20 16.07
C LYS A 163 -4.63 2.83 17.42
N PHE A 164 -4.40 4.15 17.40
CA PHE A 164 -4.27 4.93 18.61
C PHE A 164 -5.54 4.87 19.47
N LEU A 165 -5.35 4.79 20.78
CA LEU A 165 -6.43 4.86 21.75
C LEU A 165 -6.62 6.34 22.12
N THR A 166 -7.70 6.95 21.69
CA THR A 166 -7.94 8.39 21.88
C THR A 166 -8.69 8.70 23.18
N SER A 167 -8.63 7.82 24.19
CA SER A 167 -9.27 8.08 25.48
C SER A 167 -8.52 9.16 26.24
N GLU A 168 -9.24 10.16 26.74
CA GLU A 168 -8.69 11.25 27.56
C GLU A 168 -8.00 10.74 28.82
N LYS A 169 -8.61 9.76 29.52
CA LYS A 169 -8.07 9.15 30.75
C LYS A 169 -6.75 8.40 30.53
N LEU A 170 -6.46 7.99 29.29
CA LEU A 170 -5.25 7.24 28.94
C LEU A 170 -4.09 8.16 28.52
N MET A 171 -4.33 9.47 28.40
CA MET A 171 -3.33 10.39 27.84
C MET A 171 -2.05 10.39 28.67
N ASP A 172 -2.15 10.38 30.01
CA ASP A 172 -0.99 10.29 30.91
C ASP A 172 -0.17 9.04 30.63
N LEU A 173 -0.83 7.88 30.62
CA LEU A 173 -0.19 6.60 30.39
C LEU A 173 0.49 6.52 29.00
N GLN A 174 -0.15 7.10 27.99
CA GLN A 174 0.41 7.16 26.63
C GLN A 174 1.61 8.09 26.55
N LEU A 175 1.57 9.24 27.22
CA LEU A 175 2.72 10.14 27.29
C LEU A 175 3.90 9.50 28.02
N SER A 176 3.68 8.59 28.95
CA SER A 176 4.73 7.82 29.62
C SER A 176 5.25 6.63 28.78
N ASP A 177 4.58 6.23 27.70
CA ASP A 177 5.01 5.13 26.84
C ASP A 177 6.07 5.59 25.81
N SER A 178 7.25 4.95 25.85
CA SER A 178 8.34 5.20 24.93
C SER A 178 7.98 4.90 23.48
N ASN A 179 7.21 3.84 23.22
CA ASN A 179 6.78 3.49 21.87
C ASN A 179 5.82 4.56 21.34
N PHE A 180 4.85 5.00 22.14
CA PHE A 180 3.93 6.06 21.73
C PHE A 180 4.68 7.32 21.29
N ARG A 181 5.64 7.80 22.08
CA ARG A 181 6.48 8.95 21.70
C ARG A 181 7.26 8.72 20.41
N ARG A 182 7.84 7.53 20.24
CA ARG A 182 8.53 7.16 18.99
C ARG A 182 7.60 7.24 17.78
N HIS A 183 6.37 6.74 17.89
CA HIS A 183 5.39 6.83 16.79
C HIS A 183 5.10 8.28 16.41
N ILE A 184 4.89 9.17 17.39
CA ILE A 184 4.59 10.58 17.14
C ILE A 184 5.81 11.29 16.53
N LEU A 185 7.00 11.12 17.09
CA LEU A 185 8.23 11.72 16.55
C LEU A 185 8.56 11.20 15.15
N LEU A 186 8.31 9.92 14.87
CA LEU A 186 8.42 9.36 13.52
C LEU A 186 7.43 10.02 12.55
N GLN A 187 6.17 10.26 12.97
CA GLN A 187 5.21 10.96 12.13
C GLN A 187 5.66 12.39 11.80
N TYR A 188 6.26 13.10 12.74
CA TYR A 188 6.90 14.39 12.47
C TYR A 188 7.99 14.29 11.42
N LEU A 189 8.93 13.35 11.57
CA LEU A 189 10.04 13.20 10.64
C LEU A 189 9.58 12.83 9.22
N ILE A 190 8.63 11.90 9.09
CA ILE A 190 8.03 11.52 7.80
C ILE A 190 7.31 12.72 7.16
N LEU A 191 6.55 13.48 7.96
CA LEU A 191 5.88 14.69 7.49
C LEU A 191 6.90 15.72 6.98
N PHE A 192 7.95 15.99 7.74
CA PHE A 192 8.98 16.96 7.38
C PHE A 192 9.72 16.56 6.10
N GLN A 193 10.05 15.27 5.94
CA GLN A 193 10.65 14.76 4.71
C GLN A 193 9.70 14.93 3.52
N TYR A 194 8.40 14.66 3.66
CA TYR A 194 7.43 14.89 2.60
C TYR A 194 7.28 16.37 2.24
N LEU A 195 7.25 17.27 3.24
CA LEU A 195 7.07 18.70 3.01
C LEU A 195 8.28 19.29 2.26
N LYS A 196 9.50 18.88 2.61
CA LYS A 196 10.75 19.24 1.92
C LYS A 196 10.94 18.53 0.58
N GLY A 197 10.45 17.31 0.46
CA GLY A 197 10.62 16.46 -0.72
C GLY A 197 9.93 16.99 -1.97
N GLN A 198 10.59 16.79 -3.10
CA GLN A 198 9.98 16.98 -4.42
C GLN A 198 9.22 15.71 -4.81
N VAL A 199 7.95 15.86 -5.17
CA VAL A 199 7.09 14.75 -5.59
C VAL A 199 6.44 15.16 -6.91
N LYS A 200 6.55 14.32 -7.94
CA LYS A 200 6.12 14.63 -9.32
C LYS A 200 4.68 15.14 -9.45
N PHE A 201 3.77 14.63 -8.60
CA PHE A 201 2.34 14.95 -8.62
C PHE A 201 1.92 15.99 -7.57
N LYS A 202 2.88 16.63 -6.89
CA LYS A 202 2.64 17.72 -5.94
C LYS A 202 2.28 18.99 -6.71
N SER A 203 1.33 19.77 -6.19
CA SER A 203 0.89 21.01 -6.83
C SER A 203 2.05 22.02 -6.90
N SER A 204 2.13 22.79 -8.00
CA SER A 204 3.15 23.83 -8.18
C SER A 204 3.10 24.93 -7.11
N GLY A 205 1.97 25.08 -6.41
CA GLY A 205 1.81 26.01 -5.29
C GLY A 205 2.21 25.45 -3.92
N SER A 206 2.56 24.17 -3.82
CA SER A 206 2.96 23.51 -2.56
C SER A 206 4.45 23.72 -2.27
N VAL A 207 4.84 24.98 -2.13
CA VAL A 207 6.21 25.43 -1.86
C VAL A 207 6.27 26.02 -0.44
N LEU A 208 7.34 25.70 0.28
CA LEU A 208 7.61 26.29 1.59
C LEU A 208 8.42 27.58 1.45
N ASN A 209 8.18 28.56 2.31
CA ASN A 209 9.05 29.71 2.43
C ASN A 209 10.30 29.40 3.28
N ASP A 210 11.28 30.31 3.28
CA ASP A 210 12.56 30.10 3.97
C ASP A 210 12.38 29.96 5.50
N ASP A 211 11.48 30.74 6.09
CA ASP A 211 11.17 30.66 7.53
C ASP A 211 10.57 29.30 7.93
N GLN A 212 9.67 28.76 7.09
CA GLN A 212 9.08 27.44 7.25
C GLN A 212 10.13 26.35 7.10
N ALA A 213 11.01 26.46 6.12
CA ALA A 213 12.08 25.50 5.90
C ALA A 213 13.08 25.49 7.06
N ALA A 214 13.41 26.66 7.61
CA ALA A 214 14.27 26.82 8.78
C ALA A 214 13.62 26.22 10.04
N TRP A 215 12.33 26.52 10.29
CA TRP A 215 11.60 25.94 11.42
C TRP A 215 11.54 24.40 11.31
N ILE A 216 11.26 23.85 10.14
CA ILE A 216 11.27 22.39 9.92
C ILE A 216 12.64 21.79 10.24
N GLU A 217 13.74 22.45 9.86
CA GLU A 217 15.08 21.96 10.15
C GLU A 217 15.40 21.96 11.65
N GLU A 218 15.06 23.05 12.35
CA GLU A 218 15.24 23.15 13.80
C GLU A 218 14.40 22.10 14.53
N THR A 219 13.12 21.98 14.18
CA THR A 219 12.21 21.01 14.79
C THR A 219 12.59 19.57 14.45
N SER A 220 13.16 19.31 13.26
CA SER A 220 13.73 17.99 12.91
C SER A 220 14.91 17.63 13.81
N LYS A 221 15.83 18.57 14.06
CA LYS A 221 16.96 18.37 14.98
C LYS A 221 16.46 18.07 16.40
N LEU A 222 15.44 18.80 16.86
CA LEU A 222 14.80 18.56 18.15
C LEU A 222 14.16 17.16 18.20
N ALA A 223 13.44 16.75 17.16
CA ALA A 223 12.80 15.43 17.11
C ALA A 223 13.84 14.29 17.17
N TYR A 224 14.97 14.41 16.46
CA TYR A 224 16.07 13.45 16.57
C TYR A 224 16.72 13.45 17.96
N GLN A 225 16.91 14.62 18.57
CA GLN A 225 17.40 14.71 19.94
C GLN A 225 16.46 13.96 20.91
N LEU A 226 15.16 14.22 20.84
CA LEU A 226 14.17 13.55 21.68
C LEU A 226 14.14 12.03 21.43
N LEU A 227 14.27 11.58 20.18
CA LEU A 227 14.36 10.14 19.87
C LEU A 227 15.57 9.47 20.51
N ARG A 228 16.73 10.14 20.50
CA ARG A 228 17.96 9.64 21.15
C ARG A 228 17.81 9.56 22.67
N GLU A 229 17.07 10.50 23.26
CA GLU A 229 16.77 10.52 24.70
C GLU A 229 15.73 9.46 25.14
N ILE A 230 15.04 8.77 24.22
CA ILE A 230 14.00 7.77 24.56
C ILE A 230 14.61 6.36 24.72
N PRO A 231 14.57 5.76 25.92
CA PRO A 231 14.96 4.36 26.12
C PRO A 231 13.92 3.38 25.54
N PRO A 232 14.31 2.13 25.18
CA PRO A 232 15.66 1.56 25.18
C PRO A 232 16.41 1.80 23.84
N ASP A 233 17.74 1.90 23.88
CA ASP A 233 18.60 2.04 22.68
C ASP A 233 18.20 3.22 21.76
N GLY A 234 17.87 4.39 22.33
CA GLY A 234 17.42 5.58 21.58
C GLY A 234 18.37 5.99 20.45
N ASP A 235 19.69 5.97 20.68
CA ASP A 235 20.69 6.30 19.66
C ASP A 235 20.68 5.37 18.46
N LYS A 236 20.59 4.05 18.71
CA LYS A 236 20.51 3.06 17.63
C LYS A 236 19.22 3.25 16.84
N PHE A 237 18.10 3.46 17.55
CA PHE A 237 16.82 3.70 16.92
C PHE A 237 16.85 4.96 16.04
N ALA A 238 17.36 6.08 16.55
CA ALA A 238 17.50 7.32 15.77
C ALA A 238 18.38 7.12 14.53
N THR A 239 19.50 6.41 14.66
CA THR A 239 20.40 6.10 13.53
C THR A 239 19.72 5.23 12.47
N MET A 240 18.92 4.25 12.90
CA MET A 240 18.12 3.43 11.98
C MET A 240 17.07 4.26 11.26
N VAL A 241 16.42 5.19 11.96
CA VAL A 241 15.42 6.09 11.36
C VAL A 241 16.08 7.00 10.32
N GLU A 242 17.23 7.60 10.61
CA GLU A 242 17.98 8.40 9.62
C GLU A 242 18.30 7.56 8.36
N HIS A 243 18.75 6.32 8.54
CA HIS A 243 19.02 5.42 7.42
C HIS A 243 17.76 5.09 6.60
N ILE A 244 16.65 4.75 7.26
CA ILE A 244 15.38 4.42 6.60
C ILE A 244 14.87 5.62 5.80
N LEU A 245 14.83 6.80 6.41
CA LEU A 245 14.40 8.04 5.74
C LEU A 245 15.32 8.38 4.55
N GLY A 246 16.62 8.14 4.65
CA GLY A 246 17.54 8.23 3.51
C GLY A 246 17.22 7.23 2.39
N THR A 247 16.83 5.99 2.72
CA THR A 247 16.36 5.03 1.70
C THR A 247 15.00 5.42 1.09
N GLU A 248 14.14 6.10 1.83
CA GLU A 248 12.88 6.64 1.31
C GLU A 248 13.10 7.73 0.25
N GLU A 249 14.15 8.54 0.36
CA GLU A 249 14.53 9.51 -0.68
C GLU A 249 14.84 8.81 -2.01
N ASN A 250 15.58 7.69 -1.95
CA ASN A 250 15.88 6.88 -3.14
C ASN A 250 14.59 6.33 -3.77
N TRP A 251 13.65 5.85 -2.94
CA TRP A 251 12.35 5.37 -3.40
C TRP A 251 11.51 6.49 -4.04
N ASN A 252 11.53 7.69 -3.45
CA ASN A 252 10.86 8.85 -4.00
C ASN A 252 11.45 9.27 -5.35
N SER A 253 12.78 9.27 -5.50
CA SER A 253 13.45 9.55 -6.79
C SER A 253 13.04 8.56 -7.86
N TRP A 254 13.13 7.26 -7.56
CA TRP A 254 12.72 6.19 -8.48
C TRP A 254 11.27 6.33 -8.93
N LYS A 255 10.38 6.72 -8.00
CA LYS A 255 8.96 6.97 -8.32
C LYS A 255 8.78 8.21 -9.21
N ASN A 256 9.50 9.28 -8.95
CA ASN A 256 9.46 10.50 -9.78
C ASN A 256 9.93 10.25 -11.22
N GLU A 257 10.88 9.33 -11.41
CA GLU A 257 11.34 8.86 -12.72
C GLU A 257 10.31 8.00 -13.46
N GLY A 258 9.19 7.65 -12.82
CA GLY A 258 8.12 6.85 -13.43
C GLY A 258 8.26 5.35 -13.21
N CYS A 259 8.96 4.96 -12.14
CA CYS A 259 9.09 3.58 -11.66
C CYS A 259 9.73 2.64 -12.71
N PRO A 260 10.99 2.90 -13.14
CA PRO A 260 11.67 2.02 -14.08
C PRO A 260 11.80 0.60 -13.53
N SER A 261 11.67 -0.39 -14.40
CA SER A 261 11.73 -1.80 -13.99
C SER A 261 13.12 -2.16 -13.47
N PHE A 262 13.17 -2.75 -12.27
CA PHE A 262 14.38 -3.38 -11.74
C PHE A 262 14.66 -4.75 -12.35
N VAL A 263 13.71 -5.31 -13.11
CA VAL A 263 13.91 -6.56 -13.83
C VAL A 263 14.86 -6.28 -14.97
N LYS A 264 16.14 -6.63 -14.78
CA LYS A 264 17.06 -6.77 -15.89
C LYS A 264 16.52 -7.87 -16.78
N GLU A 265 16.01 -7.51 -17.95
CA GLU A 265 15.74 -8.51 -18.98
C GLU A 265 17.01 -9.34 -19.14
N ARG A 266 16.89 -10.67 -18.98
CA ARG A 266 17.97 -11.55 -19.38
C ARG A 266 18.18 -11.23 -20.84
N THR A 267 19.34 -10.64 -21.18
CA THR A 267 19.83 -10.66 -22.55
C THR A 267 19.64 -12.10 -22.99
N VAL A 268 18.76 -12.33 -23.96
CA VAL A 268 18.66 -13.63 -24.58
C VAL A 268 20.06 -13.85 -25.06
N ASP A 269 20.84 -14.68 -24.35
CA ASP A 269 22.10 -15.17 -24.88
C ASP A 269 21.68 -15.67 -26.25
N ASP A 270 22.16 -14.98 -27.27
CA ASP A 270 22.06 -15.39 -28.65
C ASP A 270 22.99 -16.60 -28.71
N LYS A 271 22.56 -17.68 -28.04
CA LYS A 271 23.16 -19.00 -28.13
C LYS A 271 23.21 -19.19 -29.63
N PRO A 272 24.40 -19.27 -30.24
CA PRO A 272 24.50 -19.30 -31.67
C PRO A 272 23.53 -20.36 -32.13
N LYS A 273 22.49 -19.95 -32.87
CA LYS A 273 21.49 -20.87 -33.42
C LYS A 273 22.31 -21.98 -34.03
N ARG A 274 22.36 -23.15 -33.38
CA ARG A 274 23.06 -24.31 -33.95
C ARG A 274 22.51 -24.38 -35.36
N PRO A 275 23.35 -24.31 -36.41
CA PRO A 275 22.83 -24.33 -37.76
C PRO A 275 21.94 -25.56 -37.81
N ALA A 276 20.65 -25.32 -37.99
CA ALA A 276 19.72 -26.41 -38.18
C ALA A 276 20.26 -27.08 -39.44
N ARG A 277 20.99 -28.19 -39.27
CA ARG A 277 21.25 -29.12 -40.34
C ARG A 277 19.85 -29.53 -40.76
N LYS A 278 19.27 -28.80 -41.73
CA LYS A 278 18.20 -29.31 -42.57
C LYS A 278 18.82 -30.57 -43.12
N ARG A 279 18.55 -31.71 -42.46
CA ARG A 279 18.80 -33.01 -43.08
C ARG A 279 18.09 -32.89 -44.41
N GLN A 280 18.84 -32.91 -45.51
CA GLN A 280 18.21 -33.09 -46.80
C GLN A 280 17.33 -34.32 -46.64
N ALA A 281 16.05 -34.19 -46.98
CA ALA A 281 15.13 -35.33 -46.96
C ALA A 281 15.85 -36.47 -47.70
N PRO A 282 15.88 -37.69 -47.15
CA PRO A 282 16.57 -38.81 -47.78
C PRO A 282 16.20 -38.85 -49.26
N GLU A 283 17.20 -38.89 -50.16
CA GLU A 283 16.97 -38.92 -51.61
C GLU A 283 16.08 -40.10 -52.05
N ASP A 284 15.93 -41.12 -51.19
CA ASP A 284 15.05 -42.27 -51.40
C ASP A 284 13.55 -41.93 -51.26
N PHE A 285 13.21 -40.80 -50.64
CA PHE A 285 11.82 -40.38 -50.38
C PHE A 285 11.24 -39.53 -51.53
N LEU A 286 12.10 -38.88 -52.32
CA LEU A 286 11.73 -37.99 -53.41
C LEU A 286 12.37 -38.49 -54.71
N GLY A 287 11.55 -38.95 -55.65
CA GLY A 287 12.00 -39.44 -56.94
C GLY A 287 12.81 -38.42 -57.73
N LYS A 288 13.85 -38.90 -58.42
CA LYS A 288 14.69 -38.07 -59.30
C LYS A 288 13.94 -37.75 -60.59
N GLY A 289 13.67 -36.47 -60.83
CA GLY A 289 13.01 -35.97 -62.03
C GLY A 289 12.27 -34.65 -61.79
N PRO A 290 11.74 -34.00 -62.85
CA PRO A 290 10.96 -32.76 -62.73
C PRO A 290 9.69 -32.93 -61.86
N ASP A 291 9.14 -34.15 -61.80
CA ASP A 291 7.88 -34.47 -61.12
C ASP A 291 8.03 -35.03 -59.69
N ARG A 292 9.10 -34.70 -58.96
CA ARG A 292 9.42 -35.07 -57.55
C ARG A 292 8.38 -35.98 -56.85
N LYS A 293 8.31 -37.26 -57.23
CA LYS A 293 7.29 -38.18 -56.68
C LYS A 293 7.69 -38.63 -55.29
N ILE A 294 6.74 -38.63 -54.36
CA ILE A 294 6.93 -39.08 -52.99
C ILE A 294 6.74 -40.60 -52.93
N PHE A 295 7.79 -41.36 -52.60
CA PHE A 295 7.72 -42.83 -52.51
C PHE A 295 7.43 -43.28 -51.06
N MET A 296 6.37 -44.08 -50.87
CA MET A 296 5.91 -44.53 -49.54
C MET A 296 6.06 -46.04 -49.31
N GLY A 297 6.89 -46.73 -50.10
CA GLY A 297 7.19 -48.16 -49.97
C GLY A 297 6.07 -49.12 -50.40
N ASN A 298 4.81 -48.70 -50.35
CA ASN A 298 3.65 -49.40 -50.90
C ASN A 298 3.09 -48.60 -52.09
N ASP A 299 2.65 -49.30 -53.15
CA ASP A 299 2.16 -48.71 -54.40
C ASP A 299 0.90 -47.85 -54.20
N GLU A 300 -0.06 -48.29 -53.36
CA GLU A 300 -1.28 -47.51 -53.10
C GLU A 300 -1.00 -46.28 -52.24
N LEU A 301 -0.11 -46.38 -51.26
CA LEU A 301 0.32 -45.22 -50.47
C LEU A 301 1.10 -44.21 -51.32
N THR A 302 1.96 -44.71 -52.21
CA THR A 302 2.70 -43.87 -53.18
C THR A 302 1.73 -43.18 -54.13
N ARG A 303 0.70 -43.87 -54.61
CA ARG A 303 -0.35 -43.25 -55.43
C ARG A 303 -1.09 -42.15 -54.68
N LEU A 304 -1.57 -42.43 -53.46
CA LEU A 304 -2.34 -41.47 -52.65
C LEU A 304 -1.54 -40.21 -52.33
N TRP A 305 -0.26 -40.36 -51.97
CA TRP A 305 0.61 -39.24 -51.62
C TRP A 305 1.06 -38.39 -52.82
N ASN A 306 0.86 -38.86 -54.05
CA ASN A 306 1.14 -38.12 -55.27
C ASN A 306 -0.11 -37.64 -56.00
N LEU A 307 -1.30 -37.74 -55.39
CA LEU A 307 -2.55 -37.20 -55.96
C LEU A 307 -2.48 -35.67 -56.14
N ASN A 308 -1.86 -34.97 -55.21
CA ASN A 308 -1.64 -33.52 -55.27
C ASN A 308 -0.26 -33.20 -54.66
N HIS A 309 0.45 -32.24 -55.26
CA HIS A 309 1.81 -31.88 -54.85
C HIS A 309 1.86 -31.10 -53.52
N ASP A 310 0.77 -30.40 -53.16
CA ASP A 310 0.62 -29.70 -51.89
C ASP A 310 -0.78 -29.93 -51.30
N ASN A 311 -0.88 -29.94 -49.98
CA ASN A 311 -2.15 -29.99 -49.24
C ASN A 311 -3.05 -28.81 -49.61
N MET A 312 -2.47 -27.65 -49.93
CA MET A 312 -3.21 -26.47 -50.37
C MET A 312 -3.85 -26.66 -51.75
N ASP A 313 -3.20 -27.39 -52.66
CA ASP A 313 -3.78 -27.70 -53.97
C ASP A 313 -4.83 -28.82 -53.88
N ALA A 314 -4.63 -29.80 -52.98
CA ALA A 314 -5.67 -30.77 -52.66
C ALA A 314 -6.95 -30.10 -52.14
N CYS A 315 -6.81 -28.99 -51.42
CA CYS A 315 -7.95 -28.22 -50.91
C CYS A 315 -8.72 -27.45 -51.99
N LYS A 316 -8.21 -27.35 -53.23
CA LYS A 316 -8.84 -26.66 -54.37
C LYS A 316 -9.65 -27.60 -55.29
N SER A 317 -9.84 -28.86 -54.92
CA SER A 317 -10.57 -29.82 -55.75
C SER A 317 -12.03 -29.38 -55.96
N GLU A 318 -12.49 -29.37 -57.22
CA GLU A 318 -13.88 -29.06 -57.60
C GLU A 318 -14.91 -30.02 -56.98
N SER A 319 -14.48 -31.20 -56.53
CA SER A 319 -15.33 -32.16 -55.80
C SER A 319 -15.61 -31.77 -54.35
N ARG A 320 -14.91 -30.76 -53.83
CA ARG A 320 -15.14 -30.23 -52.49
C ARG A 320 -16.26 -29.20 -52.55
N GLU A 321 -17.26 -29.35 -51.69
CA GLU A 321 -18.30 -28.32 -51.51
C GLU A 321 -17.64 -27.06 -50.94
N PHE A 322 -17.37 -26.11 -51.82
CA PHE A 322 -17.01 -24.75 -51.42
C PHE A 322 -18.26 -24.00 -50.97
N VAL A 323 -18.06 -23.01 -50.11
CA VAL A 323 -19.13 -22.06 -49.77
C VAL A 323 -19.66 -21.48 -51.09
N PRO A 324 -20.99 -21.53 -51.34
CA PRO A 324 -21.57 -20.99 -52.56
C PRO A 324 -21.18 -19.52 -52.73
N SER A 325 -21.11 -19.06 -53.99
CA SER A 325 -20.85 -17.65 -54.24
C SER A 325 -21.94 -16.80 -53.57
N LEU A 326 -21.64 -15.53 -53.26
CA LEU A 326 -22.64 -14.64 -52.68
C LEU A 326 -23.86 -14.51 -53.61
N ASP A 327 -23.65 -14.54 -54.93
CA ASP A 327 -24.71 -14.50 -55.92
C ASP A 327 -25.59 -15.77 -55.87
N ASP A 328 -24.99 -16.96 -55.74
CA ASP A 328 -25.74 -18.21 -55.58
C ASP A 328 -26.47 -18.26 -54.23
N PHE A 329 -25.83 -17.80 -53.15
CA PHE A 329 -26.40 -17.78 -51.81
C PHE A 329 -27.59 -16.82 -51.70
N PHE A 330 -27.53 -15.68 -52.38
CA PHE A 330 -28.61 -14.69 -52.39
C PHE A 330 -29.55 -14.84 -53.60
N SER A 331 -29.36 -15.83 -54.47
CA SER A 331 -30.19 -16.02 -55.68
C SER A 331 -31.68 -16.01 -55.36
N GLU A 332 -32.11 -16.74 -54.33
CA GLU A 332 -33.49 -16.81 -53.87
C GLU A 332 -33.99 -15.48 -53.28
N ALA A 333 -33.12 -14.75 -52.56
CA ALA A 333 -33.44 -13.44 -52.01
C ALA A 333 -33.50 -12.35 -53.10
N ILE A 334 -32.67 -12.46 -54.14
CA ILE A 334 -32.65 -11.57 -55.30
C ILE A 334 -33.91 -11.82 -56.15
N GLU A 335 -34.30 -13.08 -56.35
CA GLU A 335 -35.56 -13.43 -57.04
C GLU A 335 -36.81 -12.94 -56.29
N GLN A 336 -36.81 -13.02 -54.96
CA GLN A 336 -37.89 -12.47 -54.11
C GLN A 336 -37.91 -10.94 -54.08
N ALA A 337 -36.76 -10.29 -54.28
CA ALA A 337 -36.65 -8.84 -54.33
C ALA A 337 -36.94 -8.24 -55.71
N ASP A 338 -37.04 -9.06 -56.76
CA ASP A 338 -37.38 -8.61 -58.11
C ASP A 338 -38.87 -8.21 -58.18
N PRO A 339 -39.20 -6.91 -58.38
CA PRO A 339 -40.57 -6.43 -58.45
C PRO A 339 -41.38 -7.03 -59.62
N ALA A 340 -40.70 -7.64 -60.60
CA ALA A 340 -41.35 -8.33 -61.72
C ALA A 340 -41.92 -9.70 -61.35
N ASN A 341 -41.44 -10.34 -60.27
CA ASN A 341 -41.82 -11.70 -59.91
C ASN A 341 -43.09 -11.82 -59.07
N MET A 342 -43.76 -10.71 -58.72
CA MET A 342 -45.05 -10.67 -58.00
C MET A 342 -45.21 -11.78 -56.96
N VAL A 343 -44.31 -11.84 -55.97
CA VAL A 343 -44.55 -12.66 -54.79
C VAL A 343 -45.61 -11.91 -53.97
N GLU A 344 -46.88 -12.27 -54.19
CA GLU A 344 -47.98 -11.89 -53.30
C GLU A 344 -47.72 -12.46 -51.90
N ASP A 345 -48.17 -11.70 -50.89
CA ASP A 345 -47.97 -11.85 -49.43
C ASP A 345 -47.94 -13.27 -48.85
#